data_AF-A0A0D8BB15-F1
#
_entry.id   AF-A0A0D8BB15-F1
#
_cell.length_a   1.000
_cell.length_b   1.000
_cell.length_c   1.000
_cell.angle_alpha   90.00
_cell.angle_beta   90.00
_cell.angle_gamma   90.00
#
_symmetry.space_group_name_H-M   'P 1'
#
loop_
_entity.id
_entity.type
_entity.pdbx_description
1 polymer ?
#
loop_
_entity_poly.entity_id
_entity_poly.type
_entity_poly.pdbx_seq_one_letter_code
_entity_poly.pdbx_strand_id
1 'polypeptide(L)'
;MSALRAASYPGRTVIVSGLASDAHTWNLVYLQLLIEELGHDVVNLGPCVPADLLVASCDRHRPALVVLSSVNGHGYQEGLELIRTLRGTGLRDLPVVIGGQLGTRGGLSGRHIDDLLDAGFDAVFDDHADSTVLFRRFVAELAEGAPRALR
;
A
#
# COMPACT_ATOMS: atom_id res chain seq x y z
N MET A 1 -36.60 -17.71 7.66
CA MET A 1 -35.45 -17.26 6.85
C MET A 1 -34.71 -16.18 7.63
N SER A 2 -33.86 -16.60 8.57
CA SER A 2 -33.08 -15.70 9.43
C SER A 2 -31.86 -15.21 8.64
N ALA A 3 -31.74 -13.90 8.44
CA ALA A 3 -30.57 -13.29 7.84
C ALA A 3 -29.39 -13.40 8.82
N LEU A 4 -28.35 -14.13 8.42
CA LEU A 4 -27.04 -14.09 9.06
C LEU A 4 -26.50 -12.66 8.91
N ARG A 5 -26.63 -11.87 9.98
CA ARG A 5 -25.91 -10.60 10.11
C ARG A 5 -24.46 -10.97 10.34
N ALA A 6 -23.63 -10.90 9.30
CA ALA A 6 -22.18 -10.97 9.46
C ALA A 6 -21.80 -9.90 10.49
N ALA A 7 -21.05 -10.30 11.52
CA ALA A 7 -20.51 -9.36 12.47
C ALA A 7 -19.66 -8.35 11.69
N SER A 8 -20.14 -7.12 11.55
CA SER A 8 -19.36 -6.01 10.99
C SER A 8 -18.35 -5.65 12.06
N TYR A 9 -17.16 -6.24 11.97
CA TYR A 9 -16.00 -5.71 12.64
C TYR A 9 -15.78 -4.30 12.08
N PRO A 10 -15.51 -3.28 12.93
CA PRO A 10 -15.12 -1.98 12.42
C PRO A 10 -13.92 -2.17 11.50
N GLY A 11 -13.96 -1.52 10.33
CA GLY A 11 -12.90 -1.55 9.34
C GLY A 11 -11.55 -1.20 9.96
N ARG A 12 -10.47 -1.78 9.45
CA ARG A 12 -9.12 -1.40 9.89
C ARG A 12 -8.73 -0.11 9.18
N THR A 13 -8.00 0.78 9.85
CA THR A 13 -7.47 1.98 9.19
C THR A 13 -6.35 1.61 8.21
N VAL A 14 -6.43 2.11 6.99
CA VAL A 14 -5.41 1.98 5.94
C VAL A 14 -4.93 3.37 5.54
N ILE A 15 -3.61 3.56 5.50
CA ILE A 15 -3.03 4.79 4.95
C ILE A 15 -2.79 4.60 3.46
N VAL A 16 -3.27 5.54 2.64
CA VAL A 16 -2.95 5.65 1.21
C VAL A 16 -2.06 6.87 1.02
N SER A 17 -0.95 6.72 0.30
CA SER A 17 0.02 7.79 0.10
C SER A 17 0.68 7.72 -1.28
N GLY A 18 0.90 8.88 -1.90
CA GLY A 18 1.89 9.03 -2.96
C GLY A 18 3.31 9.02 -2.40
N LEU A 19 4.30 8.92 -3.29
CA LEU A 19 5.70 9.19 -2.97
C LEU A 19 6.00 10.69 -3.09
N ALA A 20 7.12 11.15 -2.52
CA ALA A 20 7.46 12.57 -2.44
C ALA A 20 7.66 13.20 -3.83
N SER A 21 8.18 12.42 -4.80
CA SER A 21 8.36 12.88 -6.18
C SER A 21 7.11 12.77 -7.07
N ASP A 22 6.02 12.18 -6.57
CA ASP A 22 4.86 11.81 -7.38
C ASP A 22 3.64 12.72 -7.13
N ALA A 23 3.30 13.53 -8.13
CA ALA A 23 2.20 14.49 -8.09
C ALA A 23 0.83 13.91 -8.54
N HIS A 24 0.79 12.63 -8.94
CA HIS A 24 -0.45 12.04 -9.44
C HIS A 24 -1.43 11.75 -8.29
N THR A 25 -2.69 12.12 -8.50
CA THR A 25 -3.73 12.05 -7.48
C THR A 25 -4.79 10.98 -7.76
N TRP A 26 -4.98 10.62 -9.03
CA TRP A 26 -6.16 9.83 -9.40
C TRP A 26 -6.08 8.36 -8.98
N ASN A 27 -4.88 7.78 -9.04
CA ASN A 27 -4.55 6.50 -8.43
C ASN A 27 -4.89 6.48 -6.92
N LEU A 28 -4.59 7.56 -6.20
CA LEU A 28 -4.84 7.65 -4.76
C LEU A 28 -6.34 7.69 -4.43
N VAL A 29 -7.12 8.46 -5.20
CA VAL A 29 -8.58 8.48 -5.02
C VAL A 29 -9.19 7.13 -5.41
N TYR A 30 -8.72 6.51 -6.50
CA TYR A 30 -9.17 5.17 -6.88
C TYR A 30 -8.90 4.15 -5.76
N LEU A 31 -7.68 4.12 -5.21
CA LEU A 31 -7.31 3.21 -4.12
C LEU A 31 -8.14 3.47 -2.87
N GLN A 32 -8.40 4.73 -2.52
CA GLN A 32 -9.28 5.07 -1.42
C GLN A 32 -10.68 4.48 -1.60
N LEU A 33 -11.34 4.78 -2.73
CA LEU A 33 -12.70 4.30 -3.01
C LEU A 33 -12.76 2.76 -2.98
N LEU A 34 -11.72 2.11 -3.50
CA LEU A 34 -11.60 0.66 -3.50
C LEU A 34 -11.50 0.10 -2.07
N ILE A 35 -10.58 0.63 -1.27
CA ILE A 35 -10.35 0.13 0.09
C ILE A 35 -11.57 0.39 0.99
N GLU A 36 -12.24 1.52 0.80
CA GLU A 36 -13.52 1.84 1.45
C GLU A 36 -14.66 0.90 1.00
N GLU A 37 -14.74 0.56 -0.30
CA GLU A 37 -15.68 -0.46 -0.83
C GLU A 37 -15.46 -1.83 -0.17
N LEU A 38 -14.22 -2.15 0.18
CA LEU A 38 -13.84 -3.38 0.89
C LEU A 38 -14.06 -3.31 2.41
N GLY A 39 -14.60 -2.20 2.93
CA GLY A 39 -15.04 -2.05 4.31
C GLY A 39 -13.97 -1.56 5.29
N HIS A 40 -12.88 -0.95 4.80
CA HIS A 40 -11.82 -0.37 5.63
C HIS A 40 -11.89 1.16 5.67
N ASP A 41 -11.40 1.78 6.74
CA ASP A 41 -11.30 3.24 6.84
C ASP A 41 -10.01 3.71 6.18
N VAL A 42 -10.07 4.75 5.35
CA VAL A 42 -8.89 5.26 4.63
C VAL A 42 -8.45 6.63 5.15
N VAL A 43 -7.16 6.73 5.45
CA VAL A 43 -6.47 8.01 5.63
C VAL A 43 -5.62 8.25 4.38
N ASN A 44 -6.12 9.07 3.47
CA ASN A 44 -5.43 9.43 2.24
C ASN A 44 -4.56 10.67 2.45
N LEU A 45 -3.25 10.52 2.42
CA LEU A 45 -2.28 11.60 2.62
C LEU A 45 -2.07 12.44 1.35
N GLY A 46 -2.57 11.98 0.20
CA GLY A 46 -2.40 12.66 -1.07
C GLY A 46 -1.05 12.40 -1.74
N PRO A 47 -0.72 13.19 -2.78
CA PRO A 47 0.51 13.08 -3.54
C PRO A 47 1.68 13.80 -2.83
N CYS A 48 2.89 13.63 -3.34
CA CYS A 48 4.09 14.35 -2.91
C CYS A 48 4.36 14.27 -1.39
N VAL A 49 4.10 13.12 -0.77
CA VAL A 49 4.17 12.96 0.69
C VAL A 49 5.62 12.70 1.13
N PRO A 50 6.20 13.55 1.98
CA PRO A 50 7.52 13.30 2.57
C PRO A 50 7.51 12.12 3.55
N ALA A 51 8.65 11.44 3.69
CA ALA A 51 8.78 10.26 4.53
C ALA A 51 8.46 10.52 6.01
N ASP A 52 8.85 11.67 6.54
CA ASP A 52 8.58 12.08 7.93
C ASP A 52 7.08 12.30 8.18
N LEU A 53 6.35 12.88 7.22
CA LEU A 53 4.89 13.00 7.28
C LEU A 53 4.22 11.63 7.26
N LEU A 54 4.70 10.69 6.44
CA LEU A 54 4.18 9.33 6.41
C LEU A 54 4.40 8.62 7.76
N VAL A 55 5.62 8.71 8.32
CA VAL A 55 5.95 8.12 9.64
C VAL A 55 5.06 8.71 10.73
N ALA A 56 4.94 10.04 10.81
CA ALA A 56 4.10 10.71 11.79
C ALA A 56 2.62 10.32 11.67
N SER A 57 2.14 10.14 10.44
CA SER A 57 0.78 9.67 10.17
C SER A 57 0.57 8.23 10.63
N CYS A 58 1.55 7.35 10.40
CA CYS A 58 1.49 5.96 10.87
C CYS A 58 1.45 5.89 12.41
N ASP A 59 2.25 6.69 13.11
CA ASP A 59 2.22 6.73 14.58
C ASP A 59 0.91 7.28 15.13
N ARG A 60 0.32 8.28 14.46
CA ARG A 60 -0.96 8.89 14.83
C ARG A 60 -2.14 7.94 14.63
N HIS A 61 -2.21 7.32 13.45
CA HIS A 61 -3.39 6.56 13.02
C HIS A 61 -3.30 5.08 13.32
N ARG A 62 -2.10 4.56 13.65
CA ARG A 62 -1.84 3.13 13.91
C ARG A 62 -2.51 2.24 12.86
N PRO A 63 -2.24 2.45 11.56
CA PRO A 63 -2.92 1.73 10.50
C PRO A 63 -2.58 0.24 10.54
N ALA A 64 -3.43 -0.57 9.94
CA ALA A 64 -3.14 -1.98 9.69
C ALA A 64 -2.37 -2.21 8.38
N LEU A 65 -2.36 -1.22 7.49
CA LEU A 65 -1.68 -1.27 6.20
C LEU A 65 -1.31 0.14 5.73
N VAL A 66 -0.15 0.26 5.09
CA VAL A 66 0.22 1.40 4.24
C VAL A 66 0.23 0.96 2.78
N VAL A 67 -0.48 1.70 1.93
CA VAL A 67 -0.51 1.52 0.48
C VAL A 67 0.19 2.70 -0.17
N LEU A 68 1.35 2.45 -0.74
CA LEU A 68 2.08 3.43 -1.54
C LEU A 68 1.68 3.29 -3.01
N SER A 69 1.39 4.41 -3.65
CA SER A 69 1.11 4.42 -5.08
C SER A 69 2.02 5.40 -5.79
N SER A 70 2.66 4.93 -6.86
CA SER A 70 3.45 5.77 -7.74
C SER A 70 3.26 5.36 -9.19
N VAL A 71 3.13 6.35 -10.06
CA VAL A 71 2.98 6.18 -11.51
C VAL A 71 3.91 7.09 -12.31
N ASN A 72 4.81 7.83 -11.65
CA ASN A 72 5.80 8.69 -12.31
C ASN A 72 7.03 7.93 -12.86
N GLY A 73 7.12 6.62 -12.66
CA GLY A 73 8.23 5.79 -13.13
C GLY A 73 9.47 5.76 -12.21
N HIS A 74 9.43 6.45 -11.08
CA HIS A 74 10.53 6.49 -10.09
C HIS A 74 10.25 5.69 -8.80
N GLY A 75 9.08 5.05 -8.74
CA GLY A 75 8.62 4.33 -7.55
C GLY A 75 9.55 3.21 -7.07
N TYR A 76 10.32 2.57 -7.96
CA TYR A 76 11.31 1.57 -7.56
C TYR A 76 12.42 2.16 -6.68
N GLN A 77 13.07 3.23 -7.14
CA GLN A 77 14.23 3.80 -6.43
C GLN A 77 13.81 4.50 -5.14
N GLU A 78 12.76 5.34 -5.23
CA GLU A 78 12.26 6.08 -4.07
C GLU A 78 11.55 5.15 -3.07
N GLY A 79 10.85 4.12 -3.55
CA GLY A 79 10.26 3.08 -2.71
C GLY A 79 11.30 2.33 -1.87
N LEU A 80 12.45 1.97 -2.45
CA LEU A 80 13.54 1.31 -1.72
C LEU A 80 14.10 2.19 -0.59
N GLU A 81 14.25 3.49 -0.81
CA GLU A 81 14.71 4.42 0.21
C GLU A 81 13.69 4.58 1.34
N LEU A 82 12.41 4.75 0.96
CA LEU A 82 11.32 4.93 1.91
C LEU A 82 11.11 3.70 2.79
N ILE A 83 11.07 2.50 2.21
CA ILE A 83 10.82 1.29 2.99
C ILE A 83 11.95 1.02 4.00
N ARG A 84 13.22 1.23 3.60
CA ARG A 84 14.35 1.13 4.51
C ARG A 84 14.24 2.12 5.67
N THR A 85 13.78 3.34 5.38
CA THR A 85 13.51 4.36 6.39
C THR A 85 12.44 3.86 7.36
N LEU A 86 11.28 3.40 6.87
CA LEU A 86 10.20 2.86 7.71
C LEU A 86 10.68 1.69 8.58
N ARG A 87 11.43 0.74 8.01
CA ARG A 87 11.99 -0.42 8.75
C ARG A 87 13.09 -0.01 9.74
N GLY A 88 13.65 1.19 9.64
CA GLY A 88 14.53 1.80 10.65
C GLY A 88 13.80 2.40 11.85
N THR A 89 12.47 2.52 11.81
CA THR A 89 11.66 3.13 12.88
C THR A 89 10.93 2.10 13.75
N GLY A 90 10.05 2.57 14.64
CA GLY A 90 9.09 1.73 15.39
C GLY A 90 8.01 1.06 14.53
N LEU A 91 8.01 1.26 13.21
CA LEU A 91 7.04 0.72 12.24
C LEU A 91 7.55 -0.53 11.51
N ARG A 92 8.57 -1.21 12.06
CA ARG A 92 9.21 -2.37 11.41
C ARG A 92 8.23 -3.44 10.96
N ASP A 93 7.21 -3.72 11.78
CA ASP A 93 6.25 -4.80 11.54
C ASP A 93 4.94 -4.33 10.89
N LEU A 94 4.82 -3.03 10.57
CA LEU A 94 3.65 -2.48 9.88
C LEU A 94 3.62 -3.01 8.43
N PRO A 95 2.54 -3.64 7.96
CA PRO A 95 2.44 -4.03 6.56
C PRO A 95 2.50 -2.82 5.63
N VAL A 96 3.36 -2.88 4.62
CA VAL A 96 3.52 -1.84 3.59
C VAL A 96 3.54 -2.50 2.22
N VAL A 97 2.73 -1.98 1.30
CA VAL A 97 2.71 -2.41 -0.10
C VAL A 97 2.93 -1.22 -1.02
N ILE A 98 3.44 -1.49 -2.22
CA ILE A 98 3.66 -0.47 -3.26
C ILE A 98 3.10 -0.92 -4.59
N GLY A 99 2.53 0.00 -5.37
CA GLY A 99 2.05 -0.32 -6.71
C GLY A 99 1.92 0.85 -7.67
N GLY A 100 1.63 0.51 -8.92
CA GLY A 100 1.52 1.44 -10.06
C GLY A 100 2.66 1.29 -11.06
N GLN A 101 2.96 2.35 -11.80
CA GLN A 101 4.03 2.37 -12.79
C GLN A 101 5.36 2.74 -12.11
N LEU A 102 6.02 1.74 -11.51
CA LEU A 102 7.20 1.92 -10.65
C LEU A 102 8.52 2.11 -11.42
N GLY A 103 8.53 1.90 -12.73
CA GLY A 103 9.68 2.07 -13.61
C GLY A 103 9.40 2.97 -14.81
N THR A 104 10.46 3.53 -15.40
CA THR A 104 10.37 4.41 -16.59
C THR A 104 10.24 3.65 -17.91
N ARG A 105 10.45 2.33 -17.92
CA ARG A 105 10.44 1.47 -19.11
C ARG A 105 9.31 0.43 -19.09
N GLY A 106 8.22 0.73 -18.39
CA GLY A 106 7.11 -0.19 -18.14
C GLY A 106 7.24 -0.93 -16.81
N GLY A 107 6.60 -2.11 -16.73
CA GLY A 107 6.64 -2.98 -15.56
C GLY A 107 8.05 -3.31 -15.08
N LEU A 108 8.17 -3.64 -13.80
CA LEU A 108 9.44 -3.98 -13.19
C LEU A 108 9.91 -5.36 -13.66
N SER A 109 11.23 -5.57 -13.60
CA SER A 109 11.78 -6.92 -13.76
C SER A 109 11.57 -7.71 -12.46
N GLY A 110 11.55 -9.04 -12.54
CA GLY A 110 11.47 -9.88 -11.33
C GLY A 110 12.52 -9.52 -10.27
N ARG A 111 13.76 -9.24 -10.69
CA ARG A 111 14.83 -8.76 -9.79
C ARG A 111 14.44 -7.47 -9.05
N HIS A 112 13.83 -6.51 -9.72
CA HIS A 112 13.43 -5.24 -9.07
C HIS A 112 12.29 -5.45 -8.08
N ILE A 113 11.40 -6.41 -8.36
CA ILE A 113 10.35 -6.82 -7.42
C ILE A 113 10.99 -7.49 -6.20
N ASP A 114 11.91 -8.44 -6.41
CA ASP A 114 12.65 -9.11 -5.34
C ASP A 114 13.41 -8.09 -4.47
N ASP A 115 14.09 -7.12 -5.08
CA ASP A 115 14.82 -6.07 -4.38
C ASP A 115 13.89 -5.24 -3.46
N LEU A 116 12.64 -4.96 -3.87
CA LEU A 116 11.65 -4.24 -3.05
C LEU A 116 11.13 -5.11 -1.89
N LEU A 117 10.84 -6.39 -2.16
CA LEU A 117 10.38 -7.34 -1.14
C LEU A 117 11.47 -7.56 -0.08
N ASP A 118 12.71 -7.80 -0.50
CA ASP A 118 13.87 -7.99 0.38
C ASP A 118 14.18 -6.73 1.21
N ALA A 119 13.91 -5.54 0.68
CA ALA A 119 14.04 -4.28 1.41
C ALA A 119 12.94 -4.10 2.50
N GLY A 120 11.86 -4.87 2.41
CA GLY A 120 10.85 -4.98 3.45
C GLY A 120 9.43 -4.63 3.03
N PHE A 121 9.11 -4.53 1.74
CA PHE A 121 7.71 -4.48 1.29
C PHE A 121 7.04 -5.84 1.47
N ASP A 122 5.77 -5.84 1.85
CA ASP A 122 4.98 -7.05 2.05
C ASP A 122 4.35 -7.55 0.73
N ALA A 123 4.17 -6.65 -0.24
CA ALA A 123 3.74 -6.96 -1.60
C ALA A 123 4.06 -5.81 -2.57
N VAL A 124 4.25 -6.15 -3.85
CA VAL A 124 4.44 -5.21 -4.95
C VAL A 124 3.38 -5.48 -6.02
N PHE A 125 2.68 -4.43 -6.44
CA PHE A 125 1.61 -4.45 -7.44
C PHE A 125 1.97 -3.49 -8.59
N ASP A 126 2.97 -3.83 -9.39
CA ASP A 126 3.41 -2.99 -10.50
C ASP A 126 2.43 -3.03 -11.69
N ASP A 127 2.74 -2.34 -12.79
CA ASP A 127 1.89 -2.18 -13.97
C ASP A 127 1.77 -3.46 -14.82
N HIS A 128 1.22 -4.51 -14.21
CA HIS A 128 0.86 -5.78 -14.82
C HIS A 128 -0.67 -5.97 -14.81
N ALA A 129 -1.19 -6.70 -15.80
CA ALA A 129 -2.63 -6.82 -16.04
C ALA A 129 -3.43 -7.33 -14.82
N ASP A 130 -2.81 -8.19 -14.01
CA ASP A 130 -3.48 -8.84 -12.87
C ASP A 130 -3.29 -8.08 -11.54
N SER A 131 -2.48 -7.02 -11.49
CA SER A 131 -2.09 -6.34 -10.24
C SER A 131 -3.28 -5.79 -9.46
N THR A 132 -4.27 -5.21 -10.13
CA THR A 132 -5.49 -4.72 -9.48
C THR A 132 -6.30 -5.87 -8.85
N VAL A 133 -6.37 -7.03 -9.50
CA VAL A 133 -7.09 -8.21 -8.98
C VAL A 133 -6.36 -8.77 -7.76
N LEU A 134 -5.03 -8.88 -7.83
CA LEU A 134 -4.20 -9.33 -6.72
C LEU A 134 -4.28 -8.38 -5.52
N PHE A 135 -4.24 -7.06 -5.77
CA PHE A 135 -4.39 -6.05 -4.73
C PHE A 135 -5.76 -6.14 -4.03
N ARG A 136 -6.85 -6.30 -4.79
CA ARG A 136 -8.20 -6.50 -4.22
C ARG A 136 -8.25 -7.70 -3.28
N ARG A 137 -7.64 -8.82 -3.67
CA ARG A 137 -7.57 -10.03 -2.83
C ARG A 137 -6.77 -9.77 -1.55
N PHE A 138 -5.60 -9.15 -1.69
CA PHE A 138 -4.75 -8.80 -0.55
C PHE A 138 -5.47 -7.93 0.48
N VAL A 139 -6.22 -6.91 0.04
CA VAL A 139 -6.99 -6.03 0.94
C VAL A 139 -8.23 -6.71 1.51
N ALA A 140 -8.85 -7.65 0.79
CA ALA A 140 -9.95 -8.44 1.34
C ALA A 140 -9.46 -9.35 2.48
N GLU A 141 -8.30 -9.98 2.34
CA GLU A 141 -7.69 -10.84 3.36
C GLU A 141 -7.30 -10.06 4.63
N LEU A 142 -7.03 -8.75 4.51
CA LEU A 142 -6.84 -7.89 5.68
C LEU A 142 -8.04 -7.85 6.61
N ALA A 143 -9.27 -8.10 6.13
CA ALA A 143 -10.46 -8.14 6.98
C ALA A 143 -10.50 -9.41 7.86
N GLU A 144 -9.94 -10.52 7.38
CA GLU A 144 -10.05 -11.85 7.99
C GLU A 144 -9.05 -12.10 9.13
N GLY A 145 -8.01 -11.27 9.25
CA GLY A 145 -7.01 -11.34 10.31
C GLY A 145 -5.63 -11.75 9.80
N ALA A 146 -4.79 -10.72 9.62
CA ALA A 146 -3.41 -10.71 9.15
C ALA A 146 -3.21 -11.15 7.69
N PRO A 147 -2.64 -10.27 6.82
CA PRO A 147 -2.25 -10.68 5.48
C PRO A 147 -1.10 -11.68 5.63
N ARG A 148 -1.30 -12.91 5.15
CA ARG A 148 -0.18 -13.82 4.95
C ARG A 148 0.52 -13.33 3.69
N ALA A 149 1.77 -12.88 3.83
CA ALA A 149 2.62 -12.57 2.69
C ALA A 149 2.53 -13.72 1.66
N LEU A 150 2.19 -13.37 0.42
CA LEU A 150 2.24 -14.29 -0.72
C LEU A 150 3.73 -14.62 -0.95
N ARG A 151 4.17 -15.75 -0.37
CA ARG A 151 5.48 -16.36 -0.64
C ARG A 151 5.42 -17.23 -1.89
#